data_AF-A8RDL5-F1
#
_entry.id   AF-A8RDL5-F1
#
_cell.length_a   1.000
_cell.length_b   1.000
_cell.length_c   1.000
_cell.angle_alpha   90.00
_cell.angle_beta   90.00
_cell.angle_gamma   90.00
#
_symmetry.space_group_name_H-M   'P 1'
#
loop_
_entity.id
_entity.type
_entity.pdbx_description
1 polymer ?
#
loop_
_entity_poly.entity_id
_entity_poly.type
_entity_poly.pdbx_seq_one_letter_code
_entity_poly.pdbx_strand_id
1 'polypeptide(L)' 'MNRIIKFRTKRNAYNHIEQLMILNEFERNIDVYLAVGFTDMKKSIEVFASIVQQYFKLDSMSEALFLFCGKK' A
#
# COMPACT_ATOMS: atom_id res chain seq x y z
N MET A 1 -10.32 13.53 7.30
CA MET A 1 -9.14 14.17 6.66
C MET A 1 -8.28 13.07 6.10
N ASN A 2 -8.24 12.95 4.78
CA ASN A 2 -7.58 11.84 4.08
C ASN A 2 -6.06 12.02 4.21
N ARG A 3 -5.44 11.28 5.12
CA ARG A 3 -3.99 11.29 5.31
C ARG A 3 -3.41 10.03 4.69
N ILE A 4 -2.26 10.15 4.04
CA ILE A 4 -1.52 9.03 3.49
C ILE A 4 -0.08 9.10 3.97
N ILE A 5 0.47 7.97 4.40
CA ILE A 5 1.87 7.85 4.83
C ILE A 5 2.63 7.06 3.78
N LYS A 6 3.73 7.62 3.29
CA LYS A 6 4.62 6.96 2.34
C LYS A 6 5.82 6.35 3.07
N PHE A 7 6.11 5.10 2.76
CA PHE A 7 7.36 4.42 3.09
C PHE A 7 7.87 3.68 1.86
N ARG A 8 9.15 3.28 1.88
CA ARG A 8 9.78 2.55 0.78
C ARG A 8 10.33 1.25 1.33
N THR A 9 10.01 0.13 0.68
CA THR A 9 10.63 -1.15 1.04
C THR A 9 12.12 -1.06 0.76
N LYS A 10 12.91 -1.76 1.58
CA LYS A 10 14.32 -2.00 1.30
C LYS A 10 14.45 -3.43 0.82
N ARG A 11 15.20 -3.61 -0.27
CA ARG A 11 15.58 -4.93 -0.77
C ARG A 11 16.08 -5.78 0.38
N ASN A 12 15.38 -6.88 0.60
CA ASN A 12 15.76 -7.85 1.59
C ASN A 12 16.90 -8.72 1.03
N ALA A 13 18.05 -8.76 1.73
CA ALA A 13 19.20 -9.58 1.36
C ALA A 13 19.31 -10.85 2.24
N TYR A 14 18.24 -11.23 2.96
CA TYR A 14 18.25 -12.38 3.85
C TYR A 14 18.02 -13.70 3.12
N ASN A 15 18.94 -14.64 3.34
CA ASN A 15 18.92 -15.98 2.80
C ASN A 15 17.99 -16.91 3.62
N HIS A 16 16.87 -17.27 2.99
CA HIS A 16 16.25 -18.60 2.94
C HIS A 16 15.48 -19.26 4.11
N ILE A 17 15.37 -18.80 5.37
CA ILE A 17 14.56 -19.58 6.37
C ILE A 17 13.61 -18.77 7.28
N GLU A 18 13.67 -17.43 7.37
CA GLU A 18 12.82 -16.68 8.34
C GLU A 18 12.06 -15.46 7.77
N GLN A 19 11.67 -15.46 6.49
CA GLN A 19 10.82 -14.37 5.98
C GLN A 19 9.34 -14.65 6.31
N LEU A 20 8.81 -13.91 7.28
CA LEU A 20 7.41 -14.02 7.78
C LEU A 20 6.65 -12.68 7.70
N MET A 21 7.10 -11.73 6.88
CA MET A 21 6.38 -10.48 6.68
C MET A 21 6.07 -10.28 5.20
N ILE A 22 4.79 -10.24 4.82
CA ILE A 22 4.31 -10.12 3.43
C ILE A 22 4.97 -8.93 2.69
N LEU A 23 5.32 -7.86 3.40
CA LEU A 23 6.00 -6.69 2.82
C LEU A 23 7.50 -6.87 2.57
N ASN A 24 8.12 -7.88 3.20
CA ASN A 24 9.55 -8.20 3.04
C ASN A 24 9.83 -9.19 1.90
N GLU A 25 8.79 -9.76 1.29
CA GLU A 25 8.87 -10.65 0.12
C GLU A 25 9.19 -9.89 -1.17
N PHE A 26 9.06 -8.56 -1.19
CA PHE A 26 9.35 -7.78 -2.39
C PHE A 26 10.86 -7.69 -2.62
N GLU A 27 11.35 -8.37 -3.67
CA GLU A 27 12.76 -8.33 -4.10
C GLU A 27 13.21 -6.93 -4.57
N ARG A 28 12.25 -6.03 -4.81
CA ARG A 28 12.46 -4.66 -5.31
C ARG A 28 12.05 -3.61 -4.28
N ASN A 29 12.71 -2.45 -4.34
CA ASN A 29 12.33 -1.26 -3.57
C ASN A 29 11.04 -0.68 -4.19
N ILE A 30 9.90 -0.95 -3.57
CA ILE A 30 8.60 -0.40 -3.97
C ILE A 30 8.18 0.71 -3.02
N ASP A 31 7.45 1.68 -3.54
CA ASP A 31 6.75 2.65 -2.71
C ASP A 31 5.53 1.99 -2.09
N VAL A 32 5.31 2.23 -0.80
CA VAL A 32 4.14 1.76 -0.09
C VAL A 32 3.45 2.95 0.56
N TYR A 33 2.14 3.03 0.35
CA TYR A 33 1.30 4.12 0.81
C TYR A 33 0.22 3.57 1.74
N LEU A 34 0.21 4.01 3.00
CA LEU A 34 -0.83 3.66 3.96
C LEU A 34 -1.85 4.80 4.06
N ALA A 35 -3.07 4.56 3.55
CA ALA A 35 -4.21 5.44 3.74
C ALA A 35 -4.70 5.33 5.19
N VAL A 36 -4.46 6.38 5.98
CA VAL A 36 -4.76 6.40 7.42
C VAL A 36 -6.21 6.84 7.65
N GLY A 37 -6.95 6.01 8.39
CA GLY A 37 -8.34 6.24 8.74
C GLY A 37 -9.25 5.13 8.23
N PHE A 38 -10.55 5.27 8.47
CA PHE A 38 -11.52 4.27 8.04
C PHE A 38 -11.74 4.31 6.54
N THR A 39 -11.57 3.15 5.90
CA THR A 39 -12.00 2.90 4.53
C THR A 39 -13.00 1.75 4.53
N ASP A 40 -14.11 1.90 3.81
CA ASP A 40 -15.07 0.82 3.62
C ASP A 40 -14.45 -0.25 2.68
N MET A 41 -14.09 -1.40 3.25
CA MET A 41 -13.45 -2.49 2.51
C MET A 41 -14.41 -3.26 1.59
N LYS A 42 -15.72 -2.95 1.62
CA LYS A 42 -16.72 -3.56 0.72
C LYS A 42 -16.78 -2.90 -0.66
N LYS A 43 -15.99 -1.85 -0.88
CA LYS A 43 -15.91 -1.13 -2.16
C LYS A 43 -15.12 -1.94 -3.19
N SER A 44 -15.36 -1.67 -4.48
CA SER A 44 -14.63 -2.32 -5.57
C SER A 44 -13.23 -1.73 -5.75
N ILE A 45 -12.38 -2.43 -6.49
CA ILE A 45 -11.01 -1.96 -6.80
C ILE A 45 -11.01 -0.63 -7.54
N GLU A 46 -11.98 -0.39 -8.42
CA GLU A 46 -12.13 0.87 -9.17
C GLU A 46 -12.39 2.04 -8.22
N VAL A 47 -13.19 1.82 -7.17
CA VAL A 47 -13.42 2.83 -6.14
C VAL A 47 -12.13 3.12 -5.38
N PHE A 48 -11.34 2.11 -5.00
CA PHE A 48 -10.04 2.35 -4.39
C PHE A 48 -9.07 3.10 -5.32
N ALA A 49 -9.01 2.73 -6.60
CA ALA A 49 -8.19 3.42 -7.60
C ALA A 49 -8.61 4.89 -7.75
N SER A 50 -9.91 5.17 -7.79
CA SER A 50 -10.42 6.54 -7.78
C SER A 50 -10.03 7.29 -6.51
N ILE A 51 -9.94 6.62 -5.36
CA ILE A 51 -9.49 7.27 -4.12
C ILE A 51 -8.03 7.70 -4.24
N VAL A 52 -7.18 6.80 -4.75
CA VAL A 52 -5.76 7.07 -5.02
C VAL A 52 -5.59 8.27 -5.96
N GLN A 53 -6.31 8.25 -7.07
CA GLN A 53 -6.18 9.28 -8.11
C GLN A 53 -6.82 10.62 -7.69
N GLN A 54 -8.04 10.59 -7.15
CA GLN A 54 -8.82 11.81 -6.93
C GLN A 54 -8.52 12.48 -5.60
N TYR A 55 -8.35 11.72 -4.51
CA TYR A 55 -8.11 12.30 -3.18
C TYR A 55 -6.62 12.42 -2.87
N PHE A 56 -5.82 11.39 -3.17
CA PHE A 56 -4.39 11.40 -2.87
C PHE A 56 -3.55 12.00 -4.01
N LYS A 57 -4.13 12.23 -5.19
CA LYS A 57 -3.44 12.78 -6.37
C LYS A 57 -2.22 11.94 -6.79
N LEU A 58 -2.33 10.62 -6.66
CA LEU A 58 -1.31 9.65 -7.04
C LEU A 58 -1.77 8.79 -8.21
N ASP A 59 -0.84 8.17 -8.92
CA ASP A 59 -1.15 7.21 -9.97
C ASP A 59 -1.44 5.82 -9.38
N SER A 60 -2.68 5.35 -9.51
CA SER A 60 -3.10 4.01 -9.06
C SER A 60 -2.48 2.86 -9.85
N MET A 61 -1.89 3.14 -11.01
CA MET A 61 -1.21 2.16 -11.87
C MET A 61 0.32 2.20 -11.72
N SER A 62 0.83 3.06 -10.83
CA SER A 62 2.26 3.10 -10.52
C SER A 62 2.73 1.81 -9.86
N GLU A 63 4.03 1.53 -9.95
CA GLU A 63 4.68 0.41 -9.25
C GLU A 63 4.79 0.69 -7.74
N ALA A 64 3.63 0.71 -7.08
CA ALA A 64 3.47 1.01 -5.68
C ALA A 64 2.35 0.18 -5.05
N LEU A 65 2.44 -0.03 -3.75
CA LEU A 65 1.42 -0.70 -2.96
C LEU A 65 0.59 0.33 -2.18
N PHE A 66 -0.73 0.28 -2.34
CA PHE A 66 -1.67 1.12 -1.60
C PHE A 66 -2.42 0.28 -0.56
N LEU A 67 -2.23 0.59 0.72
CA LEU A 67 -2.84 -0.09 1.86
C LEU A 67 -3.98 0.76 2.42
N PHE A 68 -5.13 0.12 2.61
CA PHE A 68 -6.33 0.74 3.18
C PHE A 68 -6.71 0.01 4.47
N CYS A 69 -7.14 0.77 5.49
CA CYS A 69 -7.58 0.21 6.75
C CYS A 69 -9.11 0.12 6.81
N GLY A 70 -9.62 -1.09 7.01
CA GLY A 70 -11.02 -1.31 7.39
C GLY A 70 -11.33 -0.85 8.82
N LYS A 71 -12.62 -0.90 9.19
CA LYS A 71 -13.00 -0.95 10.61
C LYS A 71 -12.72 -2.35 11.14
N LYS A 72 -12.43 -2.45 12.45
CA LYS A 72 -12.47 -3.71 13.18
C LYS A 72 -13.88 -4.29 13.17
#